data_AF-A0A498JKT7-F1
#
_entry.id   AF-A0A498JKT7-F1
#
_cell.length_a   1.000
_cell.length_b   1.000
_cell.length_c   1.000
_cell.angle_alpha   90.00
_cell.angle_beta   90.00
_cell.angle_gamma   90.00
#
_symmetry.space_group_name_H-M   'P 1'
#
loop_
_entity.id
_entity.type
_entity.pdbx_description
1 polymer ?
#
loop_
_entity_poly.entity_id
_entity_poly.type
_entity_poly.pdbx_seq_one_letter_code
_entity_poly.pdbx_strand_id
1 'polypeptide(L)'
;MGSYRVSNYSFVLFILFLGSFASSFSSSLHPLVFNSKVEHLNHTAISEFRVLNRRFLGDCPNPSPYLKISTNSSASGLGDEEYVSVNVSGVLRPSKDDWVAMISPSHSDMSSCLANGILYAQTGDFEKLPLLCHYPVKAAYMSNDPDYLSCKKKECKKYQNGRCVVSTCGGSLSFHVINIRTDIEFVLFSGGFVAPCILKKSNPLKFTNPNKPLYGHISSIDSTGTSMRVTWVSGHKEPQQVQYGNGKKQTSGVTTFSQHDMKSSALPSPAKDFGWHDPGFIHTAVMRGLKPSSSFSYRYGSDSVGWSDQIQFRTPPAGGSDELKFLAFGDMGKAPRDSSTMHYIQPGSLSVIQAVANEINSGNVDSIFHIGDISYATGFLVEWDLFLQQISPVASRVSYMTAIGNHERYALLLLPIH
;
A
#
# COMPACT_ATOMS: atom_id res chain seq x y z
N MET A 1 50.80 -41.52 37.81
CA MET A 1 50.72 -42.91 37.30
C MET A 1 49.29 -43.13 36.85
N GLY A 2 48.90 -43.49 35.64
CA GLY A 2 49.53 -43.85 34.38
C GLY A 2 48.36 -44.13 33.44
N SER A 3 48.50 -43.71 32.18
CA SER A 3 47.57 -43.84 31.05
C SER A 3 46.96 -45.24 30.90
N TYR A 4 45.75 -45.38 30.34
CA TYR A 4 45.48 -46.24 29.16
C TYR A 4 44.15 -45.87 28.48
N ARG A 5 44.24 -45.60 27.17
CA ARG A 5 43.13 -45.53 26.19
C ARG A 5 42.55 -46.92 25.97
N VAL A 6 41.24 -47.00 25.72
CA VAL A 6 40.64 -48.07 24.93
C VAL A 6 39.71 -47.44 23.89
N SER A 7 40.10 -47.59 22.62
CA SER A 7 39.27 -47.42 21.44
C SER A 7 38.66 -48.78 21.14
N ASN A 8 37.35 -48.86 20.86
CA ASN A 8 36.76 -50.03 20.24
C ASN A 8 35.85 -49.61 19.08
N TYR A 9 36.29 -50.05 17.90
CA TYR A 9 35.57 -50.07 16.64
C TYR A 9 34.43 -51.09 16.69
N SER A 10 33.28 -50.79 16.08
CA SER A 10 32.32 -51.81 15.66
C SER A 10 31.48 -51.24 14.51
N PHE A 11 31.89 -51.52 13.27
CA PHE A 11 31.32 -52.51 12.34
C PHE A 11 29.98 -52.06 11.72
N VAL A 12 30.09 -51.52 10.51
CA VAL A 12 28.98 -51.26 9.59
C VAL A 12 28.54 -52.62 9.02
N LEU A 13 27.34 -53.07 9.38
CA LEU A 13 26.74 -54.27 8.80
C LEU A 13 25.81 -53.87 7.65
N PHE A 14 26.24 -54.16 6.43
CA PHE A 14 25.42 -54.10 5.22
C PHE A 14 24.50 -55.32 5.21
N ILE A 15 23.17 -55.12 5.28
CA ILE A 15 22.20 -56.17 4.98
C ILE A 15 21.43 -55.75 3.72
N LEU A 16 21.80 -56.37 2.61
CA LEU A 16 20.99 -56.50 1.41
C LEU A 16 19.97 -57.62 1.64
N PHE A 17 18.68 -57.32 1.48
CA PHE A 17 17.70 -58.32 1.11
C PHE A 17 16.98 -57.89 -0.16
N LEU A 18 17.07 -58.74 -1.18
CA LEU A 18 16.38 -58.63 -2.46
C LEU A 18 14.86 -58.73 -2.28
N GLY A 19 14.16 -58.06 -3.18
CA GLY A 19 12.75 -57.73 -3.08
C GLY A 19 11.75 -58.81 -3.46
N SER A 20 10.49 -58.47 -3.21
CA SER A 20 9.33 -58.95 -3.92
C SER A 20 8.15 -58.00 -3.67
N PHE A 21 7.75 -57.32 -4.75
CA PHE A 21 6.43 -56.77 -5.10
C PHE A 21 5.46 -56.35 -3.98
N ALA A 22 5.25 -55.03 -3.87
CA ALA A 22 3.94 -54.47 -3.51
C ALA A 22 3.79 -53.04 -4.08
N SER A 23 2.89 -52.93 -5.07
CA SER A 23 2.03 -51.78 -5.40
C SER A 23 2.54 -50.36 -5.09
N SER A 24 2.84 -49.65 -6.17
CA SER A 24 2.80 -48.18 -6.27
C SER A 24 1.48 -47.62 -5.74
N PHE A 25 1.50 -47.06 -4.53
CA PHE A 25 0.51 -46.08 -4.12
C PHE A 25 0.98 -44.71 -4.56
N SER A 26 0.50 -44.29 -5.73
CA SER A 26 0.37 -42.88 -6.06
C SER A 26 -0.56 -42.25 -5.03
N SER A 27 -0.03 -41.52 -4.06
CA SER A 27 -0.84 -40.52 -3.37
C SER A 27 -1.03 -39.37 -4.35
N SER A 28 -2.04 -39.48 -5.21
CA SER A 28 -2.54 -38.35 -5.98
C SER A 28 -2.94 -37.27 -4.99
N LEU A 29 -2.26 -36.12 -5.04
CA LEU A 29 -2.72 -34.91 -4.39
C LEU A 29 -4.19 -34.68 -4.74
N HIS A 30 -5.00 -34.42 -3.71
CA HIS A 30 -6.43 -34.18 -3.85
C HIS A 30 -6.65 -33.02 -4.86
N PRO A 31 -7.64 -33.09 -5.77
CA PRO A 31 -7.88 -32.07 -6.82
C PRO A 31 -8.06 -30.63 -6.28
N LEU A 32 -8.33 -30.50 -4.98
CA LEU A 32 -8.48 -29.22 -4.28
C LEU A 32 -7.15 -28.45 -4.11
N VAL A 33 -5.98 -29.10 -4.16
CA VAL A 33 -4.69 -28.41 -4.03
C VAL A 33 -4.21 -27.83 -5.37
N PHE A 34 -4.55 -28.48 -6.49
CA PHE A 34 -4.28 -27.93 -7.82
C PHE A 34 -5.27 -26.81 -8.16
N ASN A 35 -6.54 -26.98 -7.77
CA ASN A 35 -7.50 -25.87 -7.80
C ASN A 35 -7.11 -24.74 -6.86
N SER A 36 -6.54 -24.99 -5.67
CA SER A 36 -6.11 -23.87 -4.81
C SER A 36 -4.95 -23.06 -5.38
N LYS A 37 -4.07 -23.64 -6.23
CA LYS A 37 -3.03 -22.87 -6.94
C LYS A 37 -3.61 -21.96 -8.02
N VAL A 38 -4.56 -22.45 -8.82
CA VAL A 38 -5.23 -21.64 -9.87
C VAL A 38 -6.21 -20.64 -9.24
N GLU A 39 -6.87 -21.04 -8.16
CA GLU A 39 -7.77 -20.20 -7.37
C GLU A 39 -6.95 -19.15 -6.60
N HIS A 40 -5.81 -19.46 -5.97
CA HIS A 40 -4.93 -18.44 -5.36
C HIS A 40 -4.20 -17.55 -6.36
N LEU A 41 -3.74 -18.05 -7.52
CA LEU A 41 -3.21 -17.17 -8.57
C LEU A 41 -4.25 -16.15 -9.06
N ASN A 42 -5.53 -16.52 -9.05
CA ASN A 42 -6.64 -15.63 -9.39
C ASN A 42 -7.16 -14.80 -8.19
N HIS A 43 -6.98 -15.26 -6.94
CA HIS A 43 -7.50 -14.61 -5.73
C HIS A 43 -6.49 -13.71 -4.99
N THR A 44 -5.20 -14.01 -5.05
CA THR A 44 -4.14 -13.01 -4.82
C THR A 44 -3.81 -12.43 -6.18
N ALA A 45 -4.48 -11.34 -6.55
CA ALA A 45 -4.23 -10.64 -7.81
C ALA A 45 -2.81 -10.06 -7.79
N ILE A 46 -1.81 -10.87 -8.16
CA ILE A 46 -0.44 -10.42 -8.35
C ILE A 46 -0.46 -9.53 -9.59
N SER A 47 -0.50 -8.22 -9.37
CA SER A 47 -0.56 -7.25 -10.46
C SER A 47 0.71 -7.30 -11.30
N GLU A 48 0.56 -7.17 -12.63
CA GLU A 48 1.68 -6.87 -13.53
C GLU A 48 2.42 -5.58 -13.13
N PHE A 49 1.78 -4.68 -12.39
CA PHE A 49 2.42 -3.49 -11.82
C PHE A 49 3.55 -3.84 -10.83
N ARG A 50 3.50 -5.00 -10.16
CA ARG A 50 4.60 -5.52 -9.35
C ARG A 50 5.88 -5.73 -10.16
N VAL A 51 5.75 -5.89 -11.49
CA VAL A 51 6.87 -6.02 -12.43
C VAL A 51 7.21 -4.72 -13.14
N LEU A 52 6.49 -3.61 -12.91
CA LEU A 52 6.77 -2.34 -13.56
C LEU A 52 8.18 -1.84 -13.26
N ASN A 53 8.63 -2.03 -12.01
CA ASN A 53 10.00 -1.72 -11.61
C ASN A 53 11.06 -2.58 -12.29
N ARG A 54 10.69 -3.58 -13.08
CA ARG A 54 11.58 -4.60 -13.66
C ARG A 54 11.89 -4.34 -15.13
N ARG A 55 11.58 -3.15 -15.67
CA ARG A 55 11.60 -2.88 -17.12
C ARG A 55 12.38 -1.65 -17.56
N PHE A 56 13.02 -1.76 -18.72
CA PHE A 56 13.72 -0.67 -19.39
C PHE A 56 12.76 0.46 -19.75
N LEU A 57 13.10 1.68 -19.34
CA LEU A 57 12.45 2.85 -19.88
C LEU A 57 13.05 3.16 -21.25
N GLY A 58 12.37 2.72 -22.31
CA GLY A 58 12.76 3.03 -23.68
C GLY A 58 12.28 4.41 -24.14
N ASP A 59 12.78 4.86 -25.28
CA ASP A 59 12.18 6.00 -25.99
C ASP A 59 10.85 5.56 -26.62
N CYS A 60 9.80 6.34 -26.41
CA CYS A 60 8.54 6.08 -27.10
C CYS A 60 8.71 6.34 -28.60
N PRO A 61 8.39 5.38 -29.48
CA PRO A 61 8.49 5.62 -30.92
C PRO A 61 7.41 6.60 -31.38
N ASN A 62 7.84 7.74 -31.95
CA ASN A 62 6.98 8.76 -32.56
C ASN A 62 5.82 9.23 -31.66
N PRO A 63 6.10 9.83 -30.48
CA PRO A 63 5.07 10.35 -29.61
C PRO A 63 4.28 11.44 -30.35
N SER A 64 2.97 11.48 -30.14
CA SER A 64 2.15 12.50 -30.80
C SER A 64 2.57 13.91 -30.34
N PRO A 65 2.81 14.85 -31.28
CA PRO A 65 3.20 16.22 -30.94
C PRO A 65 2.07 17.01 -30.26
N TYR A 66 0.85 16.47 -30.27
CA TYR A 66 -0.33 17.10 -29.68
C TYR A 66 -0.61 16.63 -28.25
N LEU A 67 0.17 15.69 -27.70
CA LEU A 67 -0.08 15.07 -26.40
C LEU A 67 -0.14 16.12 -25.29
N LYS A 68 -1.24 16.06 -24.55
CA LYS A 68 -1.47 16.84 -23.34
C LYS A 68 -2.05 15.93 -22.27
N ILE A 69 -1.58 16.11 -21.05
CA ILE A 69 -2.14 15.54 -19.85
C ILE A 69 -2.48 16.71 -18.92
N SER A 70 -3.71 16.74 -18.42
CA SER A 70 -4.19 17.77 -17.50
C SER A 70 -5.02 17.16 -16.38
N THR A 71 -5.05 17.85 -15.25
CA THR A 71 -5.83 17.44 -14.07
C THR A 71 -6.93 18.47 -13.81
N ASN A 72 -8.04 18.04 -13.23
CA ASN A 72 -9.13 18.94 -12.81
C ASN A 72 -8.91 19.58 -11.43
N SER A 73 -7.71 19.46 -10.85
CA SER A 73 -7.39 19.92 -9.51
C SER A 73 -7.63 21.43 -9.34
N SER A 74 -8.21 21.81 -8.21
CA SER A 74 -8.48 23.21 -7.88
C SER A 74 -7.20 24.05 -7.81
N ALA A 75 -7.29 25.35 -8.10
CA ALA A 75 -6.16 26.29 -7.91
C ALA A 75 -5.71 26.40 -6.44
N SER A 76 -6.56 26.00 -5.49
CA SER A 76 -6.31 25.99 -4.05
C SER A 76 -5.47 24.81 -3.54
N GLY A 77 -5.05 23.90 -4.43
CA GLY A 77 -4.32 22.68 -4.07
C GLY A 77 -5.25 21.48 -3.86
N LEU A 78 -4.64 20.34 -3.52
CA LEU A 78 -5.34 19.09 -3.25
C LEU A 78 -5.81 19.01 -1.79
N GLY A 79 -7.02 18.49 -1.56
CA GLY A 79 -7.53 18.13 -0.24
C GLY A 79 -6.89 16.86 0.32
N ASP A 80 -7.26 16.49 1.55
CA ASP A 80 -6.67 15.33 2.22
C ASP A 80 -7.10 13.99 1.64
N GLU A 81 -8.26 13.97 0.98
CA GLU A 81 -8.82 12.84 0.26
C GLU A 81 -9.76 13.38 -0.82
N GLU A 82 -9.47 13.11 -2.11
CA GLU A 82 -10.35 13.52 -3.21
C GLU A 82 -10.18 12.62 -4.45
N TYR A 83 -11.12 12.71 -5.39
CA TYR A 83 -10.98 12.07 -6.70
C TYR A 83 -10.45 13.09 -7.72
N VAL A 84 -9.24 12.85 -8.22
CA VAL A 84 -8.60 13.66 -9.26
C VAL A 84 -8.87 13.02 -10.62
N SER A 85 -9.48 13.79 -11.53
CA SER A 85 -9.65 13.42 -12.94
C SER A 85 -8.40 13.81 -13.72
N VAL A 86 -7.78 12.82 -14.36
CA VAL A 86 -6.61 12.97 -15.22
C VAL A 86 -7.04 12.78 -16.67
N ASN A 87 -7.02 13.88 -17.42
CA ASN A 87 -7.45 13.94 -18.81
C ASN A 87 -6.23 13.86 -19.74
N VAL A 88 -6.25 12.87 -20.61
CA VAL A 88 -5.25 12.68 -21.67
C VAL A 88 -5.88 13.04 -23.00
N SER A 89 -5.24 13.91 -23.77
CA SER A 89 -5.70 14.32 -25.10
C SER A 89 -4.54 14.42 -26.07
N GLY A 90 -4.85 14.54 -27.36
CA GLY A 90 -3.81 14.66 -28.38
C GLY A 90 -3.17 13.33 -28.75
N VAL A 91 -3.77 12.18 -28.41
CA VAL A 91 -3.26 10.85 -28.75
C VAL A 91 -3.57 10.56 -30.22
N LEU A 92 -2.55 10.25 -31.05
CA LEU A 92 -2.80 9.93 -32.47
C LEU A 92 -3.32 8.50 -32.66
N ARG A 93 -2.83 7.55 -31.87
CA ARG A 93 -3.19 6.12 -31.93
C ARG A 93 -3.32 5.60 -30.49
N PRO A 94 -4.54 5.54 -29.94
CA PRO A 94 -4.77 4.92 -28.63
C PRO A 94 -4.28 3.48 -28.61
N SER A 95 -3.59 3.09 -27.55
CA SER A 95 -3.18 1.73 -27.29
C SER A 95 -3.81 1.21 -26.00
N LYS A 96 -4.09 -0.10 -25.96
CA LYS A 96 -4.42 -0.80 -24.71
C LYS A 96 -3.27 -0.77 -23.70
N ASP A 97 -2.06 -0.53 -24.21
CA ASP A 97 -0.82 -0.50 -23.45
C ASP A 97 -0.47 0.92 -22.96
N ASP A 98 -1.33 1.91 -23.21
CA ASP A 98 -1.18 3.27 -22.66
C ASP A 98 -1.71 3.30 -21.23
N TRP A 99 -0.96 3.92 -20.32
CA TRP A 99 -1.30 3.96 -18.89
C TRP A 99 -0.79 5.22 -18.21
N VAL A 100 -1.42 5.60 -17.11
CA VAL A 100 -1.04 6.76 -16.31
C VAL A 100 -0.58 6.30 -14.93
N ALA A 101 0.55 6.82 -14.48
CA ALA A 101 1.10 6.61 -13.15
C ALA A 101 0.92 7.86 -12.28
N MET A 102 0.68 7.67 -10.99
CA MET A 102 0.82 8.70 -9.97
C MET A 102 2.20 8.57 -9.30
N ILE A 103 3.01 9.62 -9.38
CA ILE A 103 4.37 9.68 -8.88
C ILE A 103 4.41 10.60 -7.65
N SER A 104 5.09 10.19 -6.58
CA SER A 104 5.34 11.04 -5.42
C SER A 104 6.67 10.69 -4.75
N PRO A 105 7.53 11.67 -4.44
CA PRO A 105 7.41 13.10 -4.76
C PRO A 105 7.37 13.40 -6.26
N SER A 106 6.88 14.58 -6.66
CA SER A 106 6.73 14.95 -8.09
C SER A 106 8.06 14.99 -8.85
N HIS A 107 9.17 15.21 -8.14
CA HIS A 107 10.53 15.32 -8.68
C HIS A 107 11.30 13.99 -8.68
N SER A 108 10.62 12.88 -8.39
CA SER A 108 11.26 11.56 -8.34
C SER A 108 11.86 11.17 -9.68
N ASP A 109 13.05 10.55 -9.64
CA ASP A 109 13.69 10.06 -10.84
C ASP A 109 12.97 8.82 -11.37
N MET A 110 12.44 8.90 -12.58
CA MET A 110 11.83 7.78 -13.29
C MET A 110 12.74 7.23 -14.39
N SER A 111 14.02 7.59 -14.39
CA SER A 111 15.01 7.06 -15.34
C SER A 111 15.30 5.58 -15.10
N SER A 112 16.05 4.98 -16.03
CA SER A 112 16.48 3.58 -15.91
C SER A 112 17.67 3.44 -14.95
N CYS A 113 17.45 2.84 -13.78
CA CYS A 113 18.45 2.49 -12.78
C CYS A 113 19.03 1.07 -13.02
N LEU A 114 19.99 0.95 -13.94
CA LEU A 114 20.66 -0.33 -14.29
C LEU A 114 21.39 -1.01 -13.11
N ALA A 115 21.91 -0.22 -12.15
CA ALA A 115 22.71 -0.71 -11.02
C ALA A 115 21.89 -1.45 -9.95
N ASN A 116 20.58 -1.26 -9.93
CA ASN A 116 19.71 -1.84 -8.92
C ASN A 116 19.37 -3.32 -9.19
N GLY A 117 19.72 -3.90 -10.36
CA GLY A 117 19.38 -5.29 -10.69
C GLY A 117 19.86 -6.36 -9.69
N ILE A 118 20.99 -6.11 -9.01
CA ILE A 118 21.50 -6.98 -7.92
C ILE A 118 20.64 -6.87 -6.66
N LEU A 119 20.02 -5.71 -6.43
CA LEU A 119 19.21 -5.41 -5.25
C LEU A 119 17.86 -6.15 -5.24
N TYR A 120 17.38 -6.63 -6.39
CA TYR A 120 16.12 -7.37 -6.53
C TYR A 120 16.23 -8.87 -6.23
N ALA A 121 17.44 -9.41 -6.03
CA ALA A 121 17.61 -10.84 -5.75
C ALA A 121 16.86 -11.31 -4.47
N GLN A 122 16.59 -10.40 -3.52
CA GLN A 122 15.77 -10.69 -2.31
C GLN A 122 14.26 -10.76 -2.57
N THR A 123 13.79 -10.28 -3.72
CA THR A 123 12.39 -10.47 -4.15
C THR A 123 12.14 -11.86 -4.74
N GLY A 124 13.20 -12.68 -4.89
CA GLY A 124 13.14 -14.03 -5.47
C GLY A 124 13.31 -14.06 -7.00
N ASP A 125 13.88 -13.03 -7.61
CA ASP A 125 13.93 -12.82 -9.07
C ASP A 125 15.36 -12.49 -9.55
N PHE A 126 15.82 -13.13 -10.64
CA PHE A 126 17.20 -13.06 -11.17
C PHE A 126 17.28 -12.56 -12.63
N GLU A 127 16.17 -12.06 -13.20
CA GLU A 127 16.18 -11.53 -14.58
C GLU A 127 16.95 -10.20 -14.69
N LYS A 128 17.80 -10.06 -15.73
CA LYS A 128 18.67 -8.90 -15.96
C LYS A 128 17.93 -7.78 -16.71
N LEU A 129 17.40 -6.76 -16.04
CA LEU A 129 16.77 -5.61 -16.73
C LEU A 129 16.95 -4.28 -15.96
N PRO A 130 17.13 -3.13 -16.65
CA PRO A 130 17.05 -1.80 -16.04
C PRO A 130 15.67 -1.51 -15.45
N LEU A 131 15.64 -0.65 -14.44
CA LEU A 131 14.56 -0.48 -13.47
C LEU A 131 14.10 0.99 -13.45
N LEU A 132 12.85 1.34 -13.17
CA LEU A 132 12.55 2.75 -12.83
C LEU A 132 13.24 3.07 -11.50
N CYS A 133 13.97 4.19 -11.43
CA CYS A 133 14.66 4.60 -10.21
C CYS A 133 13.71 4.87 -9.03
N HIS A 134 12.44 5.17 -9.32
CA HIS A 134 11.40 5.42 -8.33
C HIS A 134 10.12 4.66 -8.67
N TYR A 135 9.52 4.01 -7.67
CA TYR A 135 8.26 3.31 -7.85
C TYR A 135 7.07 4.27 -7.89
N PRO A 136 6.18 4.20 -8.90
CA PRO A 136 4.94 4.96 -8.84
C PRO A 136 4.08 4.49 -7.66
N VAL A 137 3.35 5.43 -7.05
CA VAL A 137 2.45 5.12 -5.93
C VAL A 137 1.33 4.18 -6.39
N LYS A 138 0.80 4.42 -7.60
CA LYS A 138 -0.21 3.60 -8.27
C LYS A 138 -0.30 3.95 -9.75
N ALA A 139 -0.93 3.10 -10.55
CA ALA A 139 -1.14 3.33 -11.98
C ALA A 139 -2.48 2.83 -12.48
N ALA A 140 -2.97 3.32 -13.61
CA ALA A 140 -4.17 2.80 -14.27
C ALA A 140 -4.00 2.82 -15.80
N TYR A 141 -4.47 1.77 -16.47
CA TYR A 141 -4.50 1.74 -17.93
C TYR A 141 -5.53 2.72 -18.48
N MET A 142 -5.20 3.39 -19.57
CA MET A 142 -6.13 4.27 -20.29
C MET A 142 -7.33 3.52 -20.86
N SER A 143 -7.22 2.19 -21.07
CA SER A 143 -8.33 1.32 -21.46
C SER A 143 -9.44 1.21 -20.40
N ASN A 144 -9.22 1.68 -19.17
CA ASN A 144 -10.27 1.79 -18.16
C ASN A 144 -11.29 2.90 -18.52
N ASP A 145 -10.93 3.86 -19.39
CA ASP A 145 -11.92 4.71 -20.05
C ASP A 145 -12.51 3.97 -21.28
N PRO A 146 -13.80 3.61 -21.28
CA PRO A 146 -14.41 2.84 -22.38
C PRO A 146 -14.40 3.58 -23.73
N ASP A 147 -14.24 4.92 -23.71
CA ASP A 147 -14.25 5.76 -24.91
C ASP A 147 -12.83 5.95 -25.50
N TYR A 148 -11.77 5.51 -24.81
CA TYR A 148 -10.39 5.78 -25.19
C TYR A 148 -9.95 5.01 -26.45
N LEU A 149 -10.06 3.67 -26.41
CA LEU A 149 -9.62 2.81 -27.52
C LEU A 149 -10.46 3.00 -28.78
N SER A 150 -11.75 3.27 -28.61
CA SER A 150 -12.68 3.56 -29.71
C SER A 150 -12.50 4.98 -30.28
N CYS A 151 -11.63 5.80 -29.68
CA CYS A 151 -11.38 7.20 -30.07
C CYS A 151 -12.68 8.03 -30.15
N LYS A 152 -13.64 7.78 -29.26
CA LYS A 152 -14.93 8.47 -29.29
C LYS A 152 -14.79 9.94 -28.92
N LYS A 153 -13.88 10.28 -27.99
CA LYS A 153 -13.48 11.64 -27.65
C LYS A 153 -12.45 12.15 -28.66
N LYS A 154 -12.92 12.53 -29.85
CA LYS A 154 -12.09 12.97 -30.98
C LYS A 154 -11.99 14.49 -31.06
N GLU A 155 -10.78 15.00 -31.26
CA GLU A 155 -10.50 16.43 -31.45
C GLU A 155 -9.71 16.64 -32.75
N CYS A 156 -10.10 17.63 -33.56
CA CYS A 156 -9.33 18.00 -34.74
C CYS A 156 -8.18 18.95 -34.39
N LYS A 157 -6.95 18.61 -34.81
CA LYS A 157 -5.74 19.43 -34.58
C LYS A 157 -5.28 20.20 -35.80
N LYS A 158 -5.66 19.75 -37.00
CA LYS A 158 -5.29 20.43 -38.26
C LYS A 158 -6.42 20.34 -39.27
N TYR A 159 -6.78 21.50 -39.82
CA TYR A 159 -7.72 21.62 -40.92
C TYR A 159 -7.00 21.95 -42.22
N GLN A 160 -7.46 21.37 -43.32
CA GLN A 160 -7.10 21.78 -44.68
C GLN A 160 -8.38 21.84 -45.51
N ASN A 161 -8.62 22.97 -46.17
CA ASN A 161 -9.82 23.21 -46.99
C ASN A 161 -11.14 22.89 -46.25
N GLY A 162 -11.23 23.30 -44.97
CA GLY A 162 -12.40 23.06 -44.12
C GLY A 162 -12.58 21.61 -43.65
N ARG A 163 -11.72 20.67 -44.06
CA ARG A 163 -11.76 19.27 -43.62
C ARG A 163 -10.69 19.02 -42.55
N CYS A 164 -11.06 18.25 -41.54
CA CYS A 164 -10.09 17.80 -40.55
C CYS A 164 -9.14 16.78 -41.17
N VAL A 165 -7.84 17.07 -41.19
CA VAL A 165 -6.79 16.19 -41.74
C VAL A 165 -5.93 15.52 -40.68
N VAL A 166 -5.91 16.08 -39.46
CA VAL A 166 -5.27 15.44 -38.30
C VAL A 166 -6.25 15.47 -37.16
N SER A 167 -6.65 14.28 -36.70
CA SER A 167 -7.50 14.10 -35.54
C SER A 167 -6.77 13.32 -34.46
N THR A 168 -7.02 13.69 -33.23
CA THR A 168 -6.48 13.02 -32.05
C THR A 168 -7.60 12.54 -31.15
N CYS A 169 -7.32 11.50 -30.39
CA CYS A 169 -8.20 10.91 -29.40
C CYS A 169 -7.84 11.43 -28.00
N GLY A 170 -8.73 11.18 -27.06
CA GLY A 170 -8.50 11.43 -25.65
C GLY A 170 -9.30 10.48 -24.76
N GLY A 171 -8.97 10.50 -23.48
CA GLY A 171 -9.61 9.71 -22.44
C GLY A 171 -9.38 10.36 -21.08
N SER A 172 -10.06 9.86 -20.06
CA SER A 172 -9.98 10.36 -18.69
C SER A 172 -9.98 9.21 -17.70
N LEU A 173 -9.07 9.29 -16.74
CA LEU A 173 -9.00 8.38 -15.60
C LEU A 173 -9.34 9.14 -14.33
N SER A 174 -9.93 8.46 -13.35
CA SER A 174 -10.17 9.01 -12.02
C SER A 174 -9.29 8.30 -11.00
N PHE A 175 -8.53 9.08 -10.23
CA PHE A 175 -7.66 8.59 -9.17
C PHE A 175 -8.14 9.11 -7.82
N HIS A 176 -8.39 8.20 -6.88
CA HIS A 176 -8.64 8.47 -5.46
C HIS A 176 -7.33 8.84 -4.76
N VAL A 177 -7.05 10.13 -4.59
CA VAL A 177 -5.80 10.65 -4.04
C VAL A 177 -5.98 10.94 -2.56
N ILE A 178 -4.98 10.59 -1.75
CA ILE A 178 -4.92 10.89 -0.32
C ILE A 178 -3.66 11.71 -0.02
N ASN A 179 -3.70 12.53 1.02
CA ASN A 179 -2.57 13.35 1.46
C ASN A 179 -1.47 12.51 2.10
N ILE A 180 -0.47 12.19 1.28
CA ILE A 180 0.76 11.47 1.64
C ILE A 180 1.93 12.43 1.91
N ARG A 181 1.65 13.70 2.28
CA ARG A 181 2.59 14.78 2.63
C ARG A 181 3.38 15.36 1.47
N THR A 182 3.83 14.54 0.52
CA THR A 182 4.61 14.98 -0.63
C THR A 182 3.73 15.35 -1.82
N ASP A 183 4.24 16.20 -2.70
CA ASP A 183 3.55 16.55 -3.93
C ASP A 183 3.47 15.36 -4.91
N ILE A 184 2.56 15.43 -5.86
CA ILE A 184 2.34 14.37 -6.84
C ILE A 184 2.45 14.87 -8.28
N GLU A 185 2.84 14.00 -9.20
CA GLU A 185 2.81 14.24 -10.66
C GLU A 185 2.13 13.04 -11.34
N PHE A 186 1.29 13.30 -12.35
CA PHE A 186 0.76 12.24 -13.19
C PHE A 186 1.56 12.12 -14.47
N VAL A 187 1.91 10.90 -14.84
CA VAL A 187 2.77 10.64 -15.99
C VAL A 187 2.11 9.61 -16.90
N LEU A 188 1.93 9.98 -18.16
CA LEU A 188 1.44 9.11 -19.22
C LEU A 188 2.61 8.31 -19.79
N PHE A 189 2.42 7.00 -19.86
CA PHE A 189 3.32 6.03 -20.45
C PHE A 189 2.64 5.27 -21.59
N SER A 190 3.46 4.64 -22.44
CA SER A 190 3.04 3.62 -23.40
C SER A 190 3.88 2.35 -23.23
N GLY A 191 3.62 1.32 -24.04
CA GLY A 191 4.35 0.04 -24.02
C GLY A 191 4.01 -0.87 -22.84
N GLY A 192 2.93 -0.56 -22.13
CA GLY A 192 2.41 -1.31 -21.00
C GLY A 192 3.39 -1.32 -19.83
N PHE A 193 3.18 -2.21 -18.87
CA PHE A 193 4.13 -2.43 -17.78
C PHE A 193 5.31 -3.31 -18.18
N VAL A 194 5.40 -3.74 -19.46
CA VAL A 194 6.45 -4.65 -19.97
C VAL A 194 7.59 -3.88 -20.64
N ALA A 195 7.30 -2.83 -21.41
CA ALA A 195 8.30 -2.01 -22.05
C ALA A 195 7.90 -0.53 -21.93
N PRO A 196 7.84 -0.01 -20.68
CA PRO A 196 7.31 1.32 -20.43
C PRO A 196 8.18 2.37 -21.11
N CYS A 197 7.54 3.42 -21.62
CA CYS A 197 8.21 4.60 -22.13
C CYS A 197 7.40 5.84 -21.73
N ILE A 198 8.06 6.94 -21.34
CA ILE A 198 7.36 8.17 -20.91
C ILE A 198 6.88 8.93 -22.15
N LEU A 199 5.57 9.19 -22.24
CA LEU A 199 4.96 10.01 -23.28
C LEU A 199 4.83 11.48 -22.86
N LYS A 200 4.29 11.73 -21.65
CA LYS A 200 4.01 13.10 -21.19
C LYS A 200 3.83 13.15 -19.67
N LYS A 201 4.26 14.25 -19.06
CA LYS A 201 4.05 14.56 -17.64
C LYS A 201 3.01 15.66 -17.46
N SER A 202 2.23 15.60 -16.39
CA SER A 202 1.35 16.68 -15.95
C SER A 202 2.14 17.77 -15.25
N ASN A 203 1.47 18.85 -14.85
CA ASN A 203 2.04 19.74 -13.85
C ASN A 203 2.01 19.04 -12.47
N PRO A 204 2.99 19.29 -11.59
CA PRO A 204 2.94 18.84 -10.20
C PRO A 204 1.73 19.42 -9.45
N LEU A 205 1.15 18.62 -8.55
CA LEU A 205 0.04 18.98 -7.69
C LEU A 205 0.48 18.90 -6.22
N LYS A 206 0.13 19.92 -5.44
CA LYS A 206 0.47 20.01 -4.02
C LYS A 206 -0.80 19.93 -3.18
N PHE A 207 -0.71 19.24 -2.05
CA PHE A 207 -1.74 19.29 -1.02
C PHE A 207 -1.83 20.71 -0.42
N THR A 208 -3.04 21.16 -0.12
CA THR A 208 -3.29 22.46 0.52
C THR A 208 -2.61 22.53 1.89
N ASN A 209 -2.58 21.41 2.63
CA ASN A 209 -1.86 21.30 3.88
C ASN A 209 -1.15 19.93 3.97
N PRO A 210 0.08 19.78 3.43
CA PRO A 210 0.83 18.54 3.50
C PRO A 210 1.20 18.11 4.93
N ASN A 211 1.14 19.05 5.88
CA ASN A 211 1.49 18.81 7.28
C ASN A 211 0.30 18.41 8.14
N LYS A 212 -0.90 18.30 7.58
CA LYS A 212 -2.12 18.03 8.35
C LYS A 212 -1.98 16.72 9.15
N PRO A 213 -2.43 16.69 10.41
CA PRO A 213 -2.50 15.45 11.18
C PRO A 213 -3.63 14.56 10.64
N LEU A 214 -3.27 13.36 10.20
CA LEU A 214 -4.15 12.41 9.53
C LEU A 214 -4.05 11.01 10.13
N TYR A 215 -5.06 10.19 9.82
CA TYR A 215 -5.11 8.75 10.07
C TYR A 215 -4.96 8.34 11.54
N GLY A 216 -5.56 9.14 12.42
CA GLY A 216 -5.64 8.85 13.85
C GLY A 216 -6.34 7.53 14.14
N HIS A 217 -5.63 6.61 14.80
CA HIS A 217 -6.13 5.32 15.23
C HIS A 217 -5.89 5.11 16.71
N ILE A 218 -6.78 4.35 17.36
CA ILE A 218 -6.77 4.16 18.82
C ILE A 218 -6.50 2.70 19.20
N SER A 219 -5.81 2.50 20.32
CA SER A 219 -5.51 1.18 20.88
C SER A 219 -5.69 1.16 22.40
N SER A 220 -6.14 0.02 22.92
CA SER A 220 -6.17 -0.26 24.34
C SER A 220 -4.74 -0.35 24.90
N ILE A 221 -4.55 0.15 26.12
CA ILE A 221 -3.24 0.16 26.80
C ILE A 221 -3.16 -0.95 27.84
N ASP A 222 -4.28 -1.23 28.49
CA ASP A 222 -4.44 -2.22 29.53
C ASP A 222 -5.90 -2.70 29.53
N SER A 223 -6.22 -3.62 30.45
CA SER A 223 -7.56 -4.17 30.61
C SER A 223 -8.49 -3.28 31.45
N THR A 224 -8.10 -2.07 31.86
CA THR A 224 -8.95 -1.27 32.76
C THR A 224 -10.08 -0.57 32.03
N GLY A 225 -9.95 -0.31 30.73
CA GLY A 225 -10.88 0.52 29.96
C GLY A 225 -10.85 2.02 30.35
N THR A 226 -9.89 2.43 31.18
CA THR A 226 -9.79 3.82 31.70
C THR A 226 -8.81 4.70 30.93
N SER A 227 -8.10 4.12 29.95
CA SER A 227 -7.18 4.83 29.09
C SER A 227 -7.16 4.26 27.67
N MET A 228 -6.89 5.13 26.71
CA MET A 228 -6.76 4.78 25.28
C MET A 228 -5.57 5.53 24.70
N ARG A 229 -4.75 4.83 23.92
CA ARG A 229 -3.68 5.45 23.14
C ARG A 229 -4.24 5.88 21.81
N VAL A 230 -3.92 7.10 21.38
CA VAL A 230 -4.18 7.59 20.03
C VAL A 230 -2.84 7.80 19.33
N THR A 231 -2.74 7.36 18.08
CA THR A 231 -1.57 7.51 17.22
C THR A 231 -2.00 8.09 15.88
N TRP A 232 -1.27 9.07 15.34
CA TRP A 232 -1.55 9.70 14.05
C TRP A 232 -0.27 10.11 13.33
N VAL A 233 -0.37 10.42 12.04
CA VAL A 233 0.77 10.82 11.19
C VAL A 233 0.60 12.28 10.78
N SER A 234 1.69 13.04 10.71
CA SER A 234 1.70 14.39 10.15
C SER A 234 3.03 14.71 9.44
N GLY A 235 3.08 15.81 8.71
CA GLY A 235 4.33 16.31 8.09
C GLY A 235 5.21 17.15 9.03
N HIS A 236 4.88 17.27 10.31
CA HIS A 236 5.53 18.22 11.22
C HIS A 236 6.11 17.58 12.48
N LYS A 237 7.37 17.89 12.77
CA LYS A 237 8.17 17.24 13.84
C LYS A 237 7.79 17.63 15.26
N GLU A 238 7.20 18.81 15.46
CA GLU A 238 6.95 19.30 16.81
C GLU A 238 5.81 18.52 17.47
N PRO A 239 5.86 18.32 18.80
CA PRO A 239 4.76 17.77 19.57
C PRO A 239 3.43 18.46 19.27
N GLN A 240 2.39 17.66 19.17
CA GLN A 240 1.01 18.09 18.95
C GLN A 240 0.17 17.72 20.17
N GLN A 241 -1.14 17.95 20.12
CA GLN A 241 -2.03 17.66 21.24
C GLN A 241 -3.19 16.77 20.81
N VAL A 242 -3.64 15.91 21.72
CA VAL A 242 -4.99 15.35 21.69
C VAL A 242 -5.86 16.12 22.69
N GLN A 243 -7.05 16.53 22.25
CA GLN A 243 -8.08 17.12 23.09
C GLN A 243 -9.23 16.12 23.21
N TYR A 244 -9.66 15.82 24.43
CA TYR A 244 -10.68 14.78 24.70
C TYR A 244 -11.48 15.08 25.97
N GLY A 245 -12.59 14.36 26.16
CA GLY A 245 -13.30 14.30 27.45
C GLY A 245 -13.61 15.66 28.08
N ASN A 246 -14.35 16.52 27.37
CA ASN A 246 -14.78 17.86 27.79
C ASN A 246 -13.64 18.76 28.31
N GLY A 247 -12.56 18.85 27.53
CA GLY A 247 -11.51 19.85 27.73
C GLY A 247 -10.17 19.32 28.25
N LYS A 248 -10.04 18.01 28.48
CA LYS A 248 -8.74 17.40 28.77
C LYS A 248 -7.83 17.52 27.54
N LYS A 249 -6.54 17.72 27.80
CA LYS A 249 -5.50 17.80 26.76
C LYS A 249 -4.32 16.92 27.15
N GLN A 250 -3.68 16.30 26.17
CA GLN A 250 -2.41 15.60 26.34
C GLN A 250 -1.49 15.90 25.16
N THR A 251 -0.22 16.17 25.47
CA THR A 251 0.82 16.38 24.46
C THR A 251 1.30 15.04 23.92
N SER A 252 1.51 14.94 22.61
CA SER A 252 2.05 13.74 21.98
C SER A 252 3.56 13.63 22.14
N GLY A 253 4.03 12.40 22.33
CA GLY A 253 5.39 12.04 21.93
C GLY A 253 5.46 11.97 20.41
N VAL A 254 6.63 12.27 19.84
CA VAL A 254 6.85 12.25 18.39
C VAL A 254 8.00 11.30 18.06
N THR A 255 7.79 10.47 17.07
CA THR A 255 8.80 9.55 16.53
C THR A 255 8.80 9.63 15.01
N THR A 256 9.90 9.23 14.40
CA THR A 256 10.03 9.07 12.95
C THR A 256 11.14 8.05 12.70
N PHE A 257 11.33 7.66 11.45
CA PHE A 257 12.44 6.84 11.00
C PHE A 257 12.88 7.29 9.61
N SER A 258 14.14 7.03 9.31
CA SER A 258 14.80 7.34 8.03
C SER A 258 15.22 6.05 7.31
N GLN A 259 15.74 6.17 6.09
CA GLN A 259 16.32 5.04 5.35
C GLN A 259 17.42 4.32 6.15
N HIS A 260 18.15 5.06 6.99
CA HIS A 260 19.23 4.51 7.82
C HIS A 260 18.73 3.61 8.95
N ASP A 261 17.52 3.85 9.44
CA ASP A 261 16.92 3.10 10.55
C ASP A 261 16.34 1.75 10.11
N MET A 262 16.07 1.59 8.81
CA MET A 262 15.57 0.34 8.27
C MET A 262 16.59 -0.79 8.52
N LYS A 263 16.13 -1.96 8.94
CA LYS A 263 16.98 -3.15 9.02
C LYS A 263 17.12 -3.74 7.62
N SER A 264 18.33 -4.01 7.17
CA SER A 264 18.59 -4.72 5.92
C SER A 264 19.46 -5.93 6.16
N SER A 265 19.15 -7.02 5.46
CA SER A 265 20.10 -8.10 5.17
C SER A 265 21.15 -7.63 4.14
N ALA A 266 21.92 -8.55 3.55
CA ALA A 266 22.98 -8.24 2.58
C ALA A 266 22.56 -7.38 1.37
N LEU A 267 21.25 -7.27 1.10
CA LEU A 267 20.67 -6.33 0.14
C LEU A 267 19.60 -5.46 0.85
N PRO A 268 19.54 -4.14 0.58
CA PRO A 268 18.73 -3.15 1.30
C PRO A 268 17.28 -2.93 0.83
N SER A 269 16.81 -3.61 -0.22
CA SER A 269 15.60 -3.25 -0.99
C SER A 269 14.33 -4.03 -0.61
N PRO A 270 13.11 -3.57 -0.95
CA PRO A 270 12.78 -2.27 -1.58
C PRO A 270 12.69 -1.11 -0.56
N ALA A 271 12.69 -1.42 0.73
CA ALA A 271 12.37 -0.46 1.79
C ALA A 271 13.38 0.68 1.94
N LYS A 272 14.67 0.48 1.60
CA LYS A 272 15.70 1.52 1.73
C LYS A 272 16.01 2.24 0.41
N ASP A 273 15.41 1.84 -0.70
CA ASP A 273 15.74 2.34 -2.03
C ASP A 273 14.47 2.79 -2.79
N PHE A 274 14.08 2.14 -3.88
CA PHE A 274 13.00 2.59 -4.77
C PHE A 274 11.59 2.45 -4.16
N GLY A 275 11.44 1.71 -3.07
CA GLY A 275 10.22 1.64 -2.28
C GLY A 275 10.18 2.63 -1.10
N TRP A 276 11.26 3.38 -0.88
CA TRP A 276 11.32 4.37 0.19
C TRP A 276 10.36 5.53 -0.09
N HIS A 277 9.65 5.93 0.96
CA HIS A 277 8.85 7.14 1.02
C HIS A 277 8.93 7.68 2.44
N ASP A 278 9.20 8.98 2.60
CA ASP A 278 9.34 9.57 3.93
C ASP A 278 8.03 9.37 4.74
N PRO A 279 8.10 8.79 5.95
CA PRO A 279 6.90 8.48 6.75
C PRO A 279 6.32 9.72 7.47
N GLY A 280 6.98 10.88 7.39
CA GLY A 280 6.67 12.04 8.19
C GLY A 280 6.94 11.79 9.67
N PHE A 281 6.02 12.22 10.52
CA PHE A 281 6.15 12.14 11.97
C PHE A 281 4.95 11.43 12.57
N ILE A 282 5.24 10.41 13.38
CA ILE A 282 4.27 9.58 14.08
C ILE A 282 4.11 10.14 15.49
N HIS A 283 2.93 10.66 15.77
CA HIS A 283 2.56 11.25 17.04
C HIS A 283 1.77 10.25 17.87
N THR A 284 2.07 10.13 19.16
CA THR A 284 1.33 9.24 20.06
C THR A 284 1.04 9.93 21.39
N ALA A 285 -0.22 9.85 21.83
CA ALA A 285 -0.64 10.37 23.13
C ALA A 285 -1.58 9.38 23.83
N VAL A 286 -1.64 9.45 25.16
CA VAL A 286 -2.51 8.58 25.98
C VAL A 286 -3.61 9.41 26.63
N MET A 287 -4.85 9.16 26.21
CA MET A 287 -6.05 9.72 26.85
C MET A 287 -6.31 8.96 28.17
N ARG A 288 -6.38 9.68 29.30
CA ARG A 288 -6.46 9.10 30.65
C ARG A 288 -7.71 9.54 31.42
N GLY A 289 -8.09 8.73 32.41
CA GLY A 289 -9.24 9.00 33.26
C GLY A 289 -10.54 8.97 32.45
N LEU A 290 -10.61 8.01 31.53
CA LEU A 290 -11.83 7.64 30.82
C LEU A 290 -12.65 6.69 31.70
N LYS A 291 -13.94 6.58 31.40
CA LYS A 291 -14.80 5.56 31.98
C LYS A 291 -14.85 4.37 31.02
N PRO A 292 -14.82 3.11 31.51
CA PRO A 292 -15.04 1.94 30.66
C PRO A 292 -16.42 1.96 30.00
N SER A 293 -16.58 1.23 28.89
CA SER A 293 -17.85 1.08 28.16
C SER A 293 -18.58 2.40 27.84
N SER A 294 -17.85 3.49 27.64
CA SER A 294 -18.39 4.84 27.54
C SER A 294 -17.91 5.55 26.27
N SER A 295 -18.77 6.39 25.70
CA SER A 295 -18.44 7.18 24.51
C SER A 295 -17.80 8.51 24.89
N PHE A 296 -16.77 8.89 24.15
CA PHE A 296 -16.07 10.17 24.28
C PHE A 296 -15.79 10.76 22.90
N SER A 297 -15.60 12.07 22.86
CA SER A 297 -15.09 12.74 21.66
C SER A 297 -13.62 13.11 21.84
N TYR A 298 -12.85 13.05 20.77
CA TYR A 298 -11.48 13.56 20.71
C TYR A 298 -11.18 14.22 19.36
N ARG A 299 -10.14 15.05 19.33
CA ARG A 299 -9.47 15.52 18.12
C ARG A 299 -7.98 15.66 18.39
N TYR A 300 -7.16 15.61 17.36
CA TYR A 300 -5.71 15.67 17.49
C TYR A 300 -5.11 16.66 16.48
N GLY A 301 -4.01 17.30 16.84
CA GLY A 301 -3.35 18.30 15.99
C GLY A 301 -2.74 19.46 16.77
N SER A 302 -2.53 20.57 16.08
CA SER A 302 -2.07 21.83 16.66
C SER A 302 -2.56 23.02 15.85
N ASP A 303 -2.50 24.22 16.43
CA ASP A 303 -2.85 25.44 15.70
C ASP A 303 -1.89 25.75 14.54
N SER A 304 -0.67 25.18 14.57
CA SER A 304 0.34 25.37 13.52
C SER A 304 0.16 24.50 12.29
N VAL A 305 -0.39 23.28 12.43
CA VAL A 305 -0.58 22.34 11.31
C VAL A 305 -2.03 21.96 11.06
N GLY A 306 -2.95 22.56 11.81
CA GLY A 306 -4.37 22.24 11.79
C GLY A 306 -4.75 21.12 12.74
N TRP A 307 -6.05 20.96 12.89
CA TRP A 307 -6.68 19.94 13.73
C TRP A 307 -7.39 18.91 12.86
N SER A 308 -7.42 17.66 13.32
CA SER A 308 -8.35 16.66 12.82
C SER A 308 -9.79 17.10 13.06
N ASP A 309 -10.72 16.44 12.36
CA ASP A 309 -12.12 16.49 12.73
C ASP A 309 -12.33 15.95 14.14
N GLN A 310 -13.46 16.33 14.75
CA GLN A 310 -13.87 15.77 16.03
C GLN A 310 -14.45 14.37 15.81
N ILE A 311 -13.83 13.38 16.44
CA ILE A 311 -14.15 11.96 16.30
C ILE A 311 -14.79 11.45 17.59
N GLN A 312 -15.83 10.63 17.46
CA GLN A 312 -16.43 9.91 18.59
C GLN A 312 -15.87 8.49 18.66
N PHE A 313 -15.45 8.07 19.84
CA PHE A 313 -14.97 6.72 20.10
C PHE A 313 -15.63 6.13 21.35
N ARG A 314 -15.57 4.80 21.48
CA ARG A 314 -16.05 4.07 22.66
C ARG A 314 -14.89 3.35 23.34
N THR A 315 -14.79 3.46 24.66
CA THR A 315 -13.83 2.68 25.45
C THR A 315 -14.31 1.23 25.60
N PRO A 316 -13.37 0.25 25.66
CA PRO A 316 -13.73 -1.13 25.93
C PRO A 316 -14.27 -1.30 27.36
N PRO A 317 -14.96 -2.42 27.64
CA PRO A 317 -15.31 -2.80 29.01
C PRO A 317 -14.05 -3.02 29.87
N ALA A 318 -14.20 -2.87 31.18
CA ALA A 318 -13.13 -3.17 32.12
C ALA A 318 -12.96 -4.69 32.26
N GLY A 319 -11.73 -5.15 32.51
CA GLY A 319 -11.43 -6.54 32.79
C GLY A 319 -12.24 -7.02 33.99
N GLY A 320 -12.85 -8.20 33.85
CA GLY A 320 -13.81 -8.73 34.81
C GLY A 320 -15.28 -8.33 34.56
N SER A 321 -15.56 -7.57 33.48
CA SER A 321 -16.94 -7.37 33.01
C SER A 321 -17.52 -8.66 32.40
N ASP A 322 -18.85 -8.75 32.33
CA ASP A 322 -19.57 -9.94 31.88
C ASP A 322 -19.37 -10.28 30.40
N GLU A 323 -19.13 -9.28 29.54
CA GLU A 323 -19.05 -9.45 28.09
C GLU A 323 -18.00 -8.53 27.45
N LEU A 324 -17.34 -9.02 26.40
CA LEU A 324 -16.53 -8.27 25.46
C LEU A 324 -16.90 -8.72 24.04
N LYS A 325 -17.27 -7.78 23.17
CA LYS A 325 -17.53 -8.08 21.76
C LYS A 325 -16.39 -7.58 20.89
N PHE A 326 -15.77 -8.48 20.15
CA PHE A 326 -14.64 -8.12 19.30
C PHE A 326 -14.73 -8.75 17.92
N LEU A 327 -14.08 -8.11 16.96
CA LEU A 327 -13.84 -8.64 15.62
C LEU A 327 -12.38 -9.05 15.50
N ALA A 328 -12.10 -10.17 14.84
CA ALA A 328 -10.74 -10.63 14.60
C ALA A 328 -10.58 -11.09 13.14
N PHE A 329 -9.50 -10.66 12.51
CA PHE A 329 -9.13 -11.04 11.14
C PHE A 329 -7.63 -10.85 10.92
N GLY A 330 -7.03 -11.62 10.03
CA GLY A 330 -5.67 -11.42 9.53
C GLY A 330 -5.70 -11.06 8.04
N ASP A 331 -4.54 -10.72 7.49
CA ASP A 331 -4.31 -10.75 6.04
C ASP A 331 -5.18 -9.79 5.23
N MET A 332 -5.72 -8.74 5.86
CA MET A 332 -6.69 -7.86 5.19
C MET A 332 -6.03 -7.04 4.09
N GLY A 333 -4.81 -6.56 4.32
CA GLY A 333 -4.10 -5.68 3.41
C GLY A 333 -4.89 -4.43 3.02
N LYS A 334 -4.72 -3.99 1.76
CA LYS A 334 -5.38 -2.80 1.19
C LYS A 334 -5.82 -3.05 -0.25
N ALA A 335 -6.76 -2.24 -0.72
CA ALA A 335 -7.08 -2.15 -2.14
C ALA A 335 -7.46 -0.72 -2.55
N PRO A 336 -7.15 -0.32 -3.80
CA PRO A 336 -7.55 0.98 -4.32
C PRO A 336 -9.08 1.09 -4.43
N ARG A 337 -9.62 2.29 -4.17
CA ARG A 337 -11.05 2.62 -4.37
C ARG A 337 -11.37 3.06 -5.81
N ASP A 338 -10.36 3.10 -6.66
CA ASP A 338 -10.44 3.48 -8.06
C ASP A 338 -9.93 2.33 -8.94
N SER A 339 -9.84 2.58 -10.25
CA SER A 339 -9.37 1.57 -11.21
C SER A 339 -7.85 1.34 -11.20
N SER A 340 -7.13 1.87 -10.20
CA SER A 340 -5.68 1.78 -10.15
C SER A 340 -5.21 0.38 -9.77
N THR A 341 -3.95 0.15 -10.05
CA THR A 341 -3.17 -0.98 -9.62
C THR A 341 -1.96 -0.50 -8.79
N MET A 342 -1.47 -1.37 -7.91
CA MET A 342 -0.47 -1.12 -6.86
C MET A 342 0.44 -2.35 -6.71
N HIS A 343 1.49 -2.27 -5.86
CA HIS A 343 2.45 -3.37 -5.69
C HIS A 343 1.76 -4.68 -5.29
N TYR A 344 0.89 -4.58 -4.30
CA TYR A 344 0.14 -5.71 -3.79
C TYR A 344 -1.27 -5.25 -3.42
N ILE A 345 -2.27 -5.96 -3.95
CA ILE A 345 -3.69 -5.67 -3.76
C ILE A 345 -4.37 -6.89 -3.17
N GLN A 346 -5.12 -6.68 -2.09
CA GLN A 346 -6.01 -7.67 -1.51
C GLN A 346 -7.44 -7.34 -1.93
N PRO A 347 -8.02 -8.02 -2.94
CA PRO A 347 -9.33 -7.65 -3.49
C PRO A 347 -10.44 -7.67 -2.44
N GLY A 348 -10.34 -8.52 -1.42
CA GLY A 348 -11.31 -8.59 -0.32
C GLY A 348 -11.20 -7.45 0.70
N SER A 349 -10.14 -6.63 0.66
CA SER A 349 -9.82 -5.65 1.70
C SER A 349 -10.92 -4.62 1.92
N LEU A 350 -11.44 -4.03 0.83
CA LEU A 350 -12.53 -3.05 0.90
C LEU A 350 -13.83 -3.66 1.44
N SER A 351 -14.13 -4.91 1.09
CA SER A 351 -15.32 -5.61 1.59
C SER A 351 -15.20 -5.92 3.09
N VAL A 352 -14.03 -6.36 3.55
CA VAL A 352 -13.77 -6.63 4.98
C VAL A 352 -13.92 -5.34 5.78
N ILE A 353 -13.25 -4.25 5.38
CA ILE A 353 -13.30 -3.01 6.16
C ILE A 353 -14.70 -2.40 6.17
N GLN A 354 -15.47 -2.55 5.09
CA GLN A 354 -16.87 -2.13 5.04
C GLN A 354 -17.74 -2.96 5.99
N ALA A 355 -17.55 -4.27 6.05
CA ALA A 355 -18.27 -5.14 6.99
C ALA A 355 -17.95 -4.77 8.44
N VAL A 356 -16.67 -4.55 8.76
CA VAL A 356 -16.22 -4.08 10.09
C VAL A 356 -16.85 -2.73 10.44
N ALA A 357 -16.91 -1.79 9.49
CA ALA A 357 -17.54 -0.50 9.70
C ALA A 357 -19.05 -0.63 9.99
N ASN A 358 -19.74 -1.54 9.31
CA ASN A 358 -21.16 -1.81 9.54
C ASN A 358 -21.42 -2.35 10.97
N GLU A 359 -20.59 -3.28 11.44
CA GLU A 359 -20.69 -3.84 12.80
C GLU A 359 -20.39 -2.78 13.88
N ILE A 360 -19.39 -1.92 13.67
CA ILE A 360 -19.13 -0.79 14.58
C ILE A 360 -20.31 0.18 14.63
N ASN A 361 -20.92 0.46 13.47
CA ASN A 361 -22.09 1.34 13.39
C ASN A 361 -23.32 0.76 14.10
N SER A 362 -23.41 -0.57 14.25
CA SER A 362 -24.47 -1.20 15.04
C SER A 362 -24.26 -1.04 16.56
N GLY A 363 -23.11 -0.51 17.00
CA GLY A 363 -22.79 -0.30 18.41
C GLY A 363 -22.36 -1.55 19.18
N ASN A 364 -22.14 -2.67 18.49
CA ASN A 364 -21.90 -3.99 19.10
C ASN A 364 -20.43 -4.43 19.09
N VAL A 365 -19.48 -3.53 18.83
CA VAL A 365 -18.06 -3.87 18.77
C VAL A 365 -17.28 -2.99 19.75
N ASP A 366 -16.54 -3.63 20.65
CA ASP A 366 -15.68 -2.96 21.63
C ASP A 366 -14.22 -2.89 21.16
N SER A 367 -13.78 -3.87 20.36
CA SER A 367 -12.39 -3.97 19.90
C SER A 367 -12.25 -4.71 18.57
N ILE A 368 -11.20 -4.39 17.82
CA ILE A 368 -10.71 -5.10 16.64
C ILE A 368 -9.34 -5.70 16.95
N PHE A 369 -9.12 -6.93 16.50
CA PHE A 369 -7.83 -7.60 16.50
C PHE A 369 -7.42 -7.94 15.06
N HIS A 370 -6.48 -7.19 14.50
CA HIS A 370 -5.86 -7.48 13.22
C HIS A 370 -4.61 -8.35 13.44
N ILE A 371 -4.74 -9.66 13.26
CA ILE A 371 -3.78 -10.67 13.72
C ILE A 371 -2.62 -10.94 12.74
N GLY A 372 -2.04 -9.88 12.15
CA GLY A 372 -0.86 -9.96 11.28
C GLY A 372 -1.16 -9.80 9.80
N ASP A 373 -0.09 -9.60 9.02
CA ASP A 373 -0.11 -9.36 7.58
C ASP A 373 -1.02 -8.18 7.20
N ILE A 374 -0.58 -7.02 7.68
CA ILE A 374 -1.42 -5.85 7.92
C ILE A 374 -1.74 -5.12 6.61
N SER A 375 -0.71 -4.59 5.95
CA SER A 375 -0.86 -3.73 4.77
C SER A 375 -0.30 -4.36 3.50
N TYR A 376 0.55 -5.38 3.67
CA TYR A 376 1.40 -5.92 2.62
C TYR A 376 2.23 -4.86 1.89
N ALA A 377 2.58 -3.76 2.58
CA ALA A 377 3.47 -2.74 2.04
C ALA A 377 4.80 -3.36 1.59
N THR A 378 5.33 -4.31 2.36
CA THR A 378 6.52 -5.11 1.99
C THR A 378 7.71 -4.28 1.46
N GLY A 379 7.89 -3.09 2.06
CA GLY A 379 8.94 -2.14 1.71
C GLY A 379 8.57 -1.09 0.66
N PHE A 380 7.31 -1.00 0.22
CA PHE A 380 6.76 0.16 -0.48
C PHE A 380 6.05 1.07 0.53
N LEU A 381 6.76 2.04 1.08
CA LEU A 381 6.36 2.70 2.34
C LEU A 381 5.07 3.53 2.22
N VAL A 382 4.81 4.14 1.07
CA VAL A 382 3.57 4.91 0.80
C VAL A 382 2.30 4.06 0.98
N GLU A 383 2.43 2.74 0.89
CA GLU A 383 1.31 1.81 1.07
C GLU A 383 0.81 1.73 2.52
N TRP A 384 1.64 2.13 3.50
CA TRP A 384 1.18 2.31 4.87
C TRP A 384 0.19 3.46 5.01
N ASP A 385 0.41 4.59 4.33
CA ASP A 385 -0.54 5.71 4.34
C ASP A 385 -1.88 5.31 3.71
N LEU A 386 -1.85 4.56 2.60
CA LEU A 386 -3.04 4.02 1.96
C LEU A 386 -3.82 3.09 2.90
N PHE A 387 -3.12 2.19 3.59
CA PHE A 387 -3.73 1.31 4.57
C PHE A 387 -4.34 2.08 5.75
N LEU A 388 -3.58 3.03 6.31
CA LEU A 388 -4.02 3.87 7.43
C LEU A 388 -5.26 4.70 7.07
N GLN A 389 -5.31 5.25 5.86
CA GLN A 389 -6.51 5.91 5.35
C GLN A 389 -7.69 4.94 5.26
N GLN A 390 -7.47 3.75 4.71
CA GLN A 390 -8.52 2.75 4.52
C GLN A 390 -9.17 2.34 5.84
N ILE A 391 -8.39 2.16 6.91
CA ILE A 391 -8.90 1.76 8.23
C ILE A 391 -9.37 2.92 9.10
N SER A 392 -9.06 4.18 8.75
CA SER A 392 -9.40 5.36 9.54
C SER A 392 -10.88 5.41 9.98
N PRO A 393 -11.88 5.03 9.14
CA PRO A 393 -13.29 5.02 9.56
C PRO A 393 -13.63 4.07 10.72
N VAL A 394 -12.80 3.06 10.97
CA VAL A 394 -13.01 2.07 12.06
C VAL A 394 -12.00 2.24 13.19
N ALA A 395 -10.72 2.39 12.84
CA ALA A 395 -9.62 2.41 13.79
C ALA A 395 -9.57 3.69 14.63
N SER A 396 -10.26 4.74 14.20
CA SER A 396 -10.43 5.99 14.98
C SER A 396 -11.53 5.90 16.04
N ARG A 397 -12.40 4.87 16.00
CA ARG A 397 -13.65 4.82 16.80
C ARG A 397 -13.67 3.71 17.84
N VAL A 398 -12.96 2.62 17.60
CA VAL A 398 -12.81 1.49 18.53
C VAL A 398 -11.34 1.08 18.60
N SER A 399 -10.97 0.35 19.65
CA SER A 399 -9.60 -0.16 19.77
C SER A 399 -9.23 -1.02 18.57
N TYR A 400 -8.13 -0.70 17.88
CA TYR A 400 -7.58 -1.47 16.77
C TYR A 400 -6.23 -2.04 17.19
N MET A 401 -6.23 -3.30 17.62
CA MET A 401 -5.04 -4.00 18.09
C MET A 401 -4.43 -4.79 16.94
N THR A 402 -3.10 -4.73 16.80
CA THR A 402 -2.38 -5.46 15.75
C THR A 402 -1.45 -6.51 16.34
N ALA A 403 -1.29 -7.63 15.63
CA ALA A 403 -0.15 -8.53 15.76
C ALA A 403 0.79 -8.35 14.55
N ILE A 404 2.03 -8.82 14.68
CA ILE A 404 3.05 -8.73 13.63
C ILE A 404 3.05 -10.05 12.84
N GLY A 405 2.79 -9.99 11.53
CA GLY A 405 2.90 -11.12 10.62
C GLY A 405 4.28 -11.25 9.98
N ASN A 406 4.42 -12.20 9.04
CA ASN A 406 5.66 -12.35 8.29
C ASN A 406 5.92 -11.15 7.37
N HIS A 407 4.88 -10.56 6.78
CA HIS A 407 5.04 -9.40 5.89
C HIS A 407 5.49 -8.12 6.62
N GLU A 408 5.34 -8.06 7.96
CA GLU A 408 5.86 -6.97 8.79
C GLU A 408 7.27 -7.25 9.35
N ARG A 409 7.61 -8.52 9.62
CA ARG A 409 8.85 -8.88 10.34
C ARG A 409 9.97 -9.41 9.45
N TYR A 410 9.62 -10.16 8.41
CA TYR A 410 10.57 -10.90 7.59
C TYR A 410 10.46 -10.44 6.13
N ALA A 411 11.48 -9.74 5.65
CA ALA A 411 11.69 -9.53 4.21
C ALA A 411 12.12 -10.83 3.49
N LEU A 412 12.48 -11.87 4.23
CA LEU A 412 13.01 -13.14 3.74
C LEU A 412 12.12 -14.29 4.19
N LEU A 413 11.24 -14.72 3.29
CA LEU A 413 10.81 -16.11 3.04
C LEU A 413 9.58 -16.05 2.12
N LEU A 414 9.75 -15.57 0.89
CA LEU A 414 9.08 -16.26 -0.21
C LEU A 414 9.74 -17.64 -0.30
N LEU A 415 9.32 -18.56 0.57
CA LEU A 415 9.56 -19.97 0.34
C LEU A 415 9.06 -20.24 -1.09
N PRO A 416 9.85 -20.90 -1.95
CA PRO A 416 9.29 -21.44 -3.16
C PRO A 416 8.18 -22.38 -2.71
N ILE A 417 6.93 -21.98 -2.93
CA ILE A 417 5.79 -22.89 -2.79
C ILE A 417 5.94 -23.86 -3.95
N HIS A 418 6.74 -24.91 -3.75
CA HIS A 418 6.90 -26.01 -4.69
C HIS A 418 5.54 -26.64 -5.01
#